data_AF-A0A086JHZ8-F1
#
_entry.id   AF-A0A086JHZ8-F1
#
_cell.length_a   1.000
_cell.length_b   1.000
_cell.length_c   1.000
_cell.angle_alpha   90.00
_cell.angle_beta   90.00
_cell.angle_gamma   90.00
#
_symmetry.space_group_name_H-M   'P 1'
#
loop_
_entity.id
_entity.type
_entity.pdbx_description
1 polymer ?
#
loop_
_entity_poly.entity_id
_entity_poly.type
_entity_poly.pdbx_seq_one_letter_code
_entity_poly.pdbx_strand_id
1 'polypeptide(L)'
;MRDFLQLISGRGVGPAPPSKTQSTSVEESSYSNEALRTGVEKVVFFTFCASSMLALAALGLGIGQFSTVCDVSMAIWNLCNAGILSILSVASVAAMYYDPPVFTIISRLVTNADFAEVAQHGSPALVIFFSLLLLPLLLLIWCMQGYVGILFSLTCKSTAPLLFAGTVGNICLTIAAVAVGGILMTHFIGLSSGKSVYEVVVTNFACDPL
;
A
#
# COMPACT_ATOMS: atom_id res chain seq x y z
N MET A 1 -18.56 -66.24 7.70
CA MET A 1 -17.35 -66.24 8.54
C MET A 1 -16.11 -66.84 7.85
N ARG A 2 -16.08 -66.94 6.51
CA ARG A 2 -14.92 -67.39 5.72
C ARG A 2 -14.37 -66.29 4.78
N ASP A 3 -15.14 -65.22 4.56
CA ASP A 3 -14.77 -64.10 3.69
C ASP A 3 -13.97 -62.99 4.39
N PHE A 4 -13.85 -63.03 5.73
CA PHE A 4 -13.12 -62.01 6.50
C PHE A 4 -11.60 -62.28 6.59
N LEU A 5 -11.13 -63.45 6.13
CA LEU A 5 -9.71 -63.87 6.21
C LEU A 5 -8.94 -63.80 4.88
N GLN A 6 -9.60 -63.52 3.76
CA GLN A 6 -8.89 -63.30 2.48
C GLN A 6 -8.44 -61.86 2.25
N LEU A 7 -8.90 -60.89 3.07
CA LEU A 7 -8.51 -59.49 2.95
C LEU A 7 -7.13 -59.16 3.54
N ILE A 8 -6.48 -60.13 4.22
CA ILE A 8 -5.23 -59.90 4.98
C ILE A 8 -4.02 -60.61 4.35
N SER A 9 -4.18 -61.46 3.33
CA SER A 9 -3.05 -62.24 2.80
C SER A 9 -3.00 -62.29 1.27
N GLY A 10 -2.10 -61.50 0.69
CA GLY A 10 -1.33 -61.94 -0.47
C GLY A 10 -1.64 -61.32 -1.84
N ARG A 11 -0.81 -60.33 -2.19
CA ARG A 11 -0.14 -60.16 -3.51
C ARG A 11 -1.02 -60.13 -4.78
N GLY A 12 -1.20 -58.91 -5.29
CA GLY A 12 -1.42 -58.61 -6.71
C GLY A 12 -0.51 -57.46 -7.14
N VAL A 13 0.05 -57.54 -8.34
CA VAL A 13 1.17 -56.75 -8.88
C VAL A 13 0.73 -55.35 -9.36
N GLY A 14 1.51 -54.30 -9.00
CA GLY A 14 1.53 -52.93 -9.59
C GLY A 14 0.80 -51.82 -8.80
N PRO A 15 1.10 -50.51 -8.97
CA PRO A 15 2.13 -49.83 -9.77
C PRO A 15 3.18 -49.07 -8.91
N ALA A 16 4.10 -48.37 -9.58
CA ALA A 16 5.29 -47.66 -9.07
C ALA A 16 5.08 -46.83 -7.78
N PRO A 17 6.14 -46.64 -6.95
CA PRO A 17 6.07 -45.76 -5.78
C PRO A 17 5.62 -44.35 -6.19
N PRO A 18 4.79 -43.68 -5.37
CA PRO A 18 4.33 -42.33 -5.68
C PRO A 18 5.55 -41.43 -5.83
N SER A 19 5.65 -40.83 -7.01
CA SER A 19 6.58 -39.75 -7.31
C SER A 19 6.28 -38.60 -6.34
N LYS A 20 7.01 -38.55 -5.23
CA LYS A 20 7.30 -37.28 -4.56
C LYS A 20 7.94 -36.41 -5.63
N THR A 21 7.32 -35.28 -5.93
CA THR A 21 7.85 -34.03 -6.53
C THR A 21 6.83 -33.46 -7.54
N GLN A 22 5.67 -32.96 -7.09
CA GLN A 22 4.93 -31.94 -7.88
C GLN A 22 3.73 -31.24 -7.21
N SER A 23 3.29 -31.59 -6.00
CA SER A 23 2.11 -30.94 -5.40
C SER A 23 2.43 -29.77 -4.46
N THR A 24 3.65 -29.69 -3.91
CA THR A 24 4.02 -28.66 -2.92
C THR A 24 4.18 -27.26 -3.52
N SER A 25 4.69 -27.13 -4.75
CA SER A 25 4.95 -25.83 -5.36
C SER A 25 3.68 -25.08 -5.79
N VAL A 26 2.61 -25.80 -6.13
CA VAL A 26 1.33 -25.21 -6.55
C VAL A 26 0.52 -24.72 -5.34
N GLU A 27 0.54 -25.49 -4.24
CA GLU A 27 -0.10 -25.07 -2.99
C GLU A 27 0.64 -23.92 -2.30
N GLU A 28 1.99 -23.91 -2.29
CA GLU A 28 2.79 -22.80 -1.77
C GLU A 28 2.60 -21.51 -2.58
N SER A 29 2.56 -21.60 -3.92
CA SER A 29 2.33 -20.43 -4.78
C SER A 29 0.89 -19.89 -4.68
N SER A 30 -0.11 -20.76 -4.49
CA SER A 30 -1.49 -20.32 -4.25
C SER A 30 -1.65 -19.65 -2.89
N TYR A 31 -1.03 -20.19 -1.84
CA TYR A 31 -1.07 -19.60 -0.49
C TYR A 31 -0.32 -18.27 -0.43
N SER A 32 0.84 -18.18 -1.09
CA SER A 32 1.64 -16.95 -1.18
C SER A 32 0.89 -15.82 -1.90
N ASN A 33 0.19 -16.11 -2.99
CA ASN A 33 -0.62 -15.12 -3.72
C ASN A 33 -1.82 -14.63 -2.91
N GLU A 34 -2.51 -15.51 -2.18
CA GLU A 34 -3.64 -15.15 -1.32
C GLU A 34 -3.20 -14.27 -0.13
N ALA A 35 -2.05 -14.60 0.48
CA ALA A 35 -1.45 -13.83 1.57
C ALA A 35 -1.01 -12.43 1.09
N LEU A 36 -0.41 -12.34 -0.10
CA LEU A 36 -0.03 -11.06 -0.71
C LEU A 36 -1.28 -10.22 -1.00
N ARG A 37 -2.30 -10.81 -1.63
CA ARG A 37 -3.58 -10.14 -1.93
C ARG A 37 -4.23 -9.58 -0.68
N THR A 38 -4.42 -10.41 0.35
CA THR A 38 -4.98 -9.99 1.64
C THR A 38 -4.12 -8.89 2.29
N GLY A 39 -2.79 -8.97 2.13
CA GLY A 39 -1.86 -7.95 2.57
C GLY A 39 -2.08 -6.60 1.88
N VAL A 40 -2.18 -6.59 0.56
CA VAL A 40 -2.43 -5.37 -0.24
C VAL A 40 -3.78 -4.76 0.11
N GLU A 41 -4.83 -5.57 0.27
CA GLU A 41 -6.16 -5.10 0.72
C GLU A 41 -6.07 -4.36 2.06
N LYS A 42 -5.32 -4.89 3.03
CA LYS A 42 -5.10 -4.24 4.32
C LYS A 42 -4.33 -2.93 4.20
N VAL A 43 -3.31 -2.87 3.34
CA VAL A 43 -2.53 -1.65 3.09
C VAL A 43 -3.40 -0.57 2.44
N VAL A 44 -4.22 -0.94 1.45
CA VAL A 44 -5.15 -0.02 0.79
C VAL A 44 -6.21 0.48 1.78
N PHE A 45 -6.75 -0.39 2.63
CA PHE A 45 -7.69 0.01 3.68
C PHE A 45 -7.06 0.97 4.70
N PHE A 46 -5.84 0.67 5.16
CA PHE A 46 -5.09 1.59 6.02
C PHE A 46 -4.87 2.95 5.34
N THR A 47 -4.48 2.95 4.07
CA THR A 47 -4.24 4.15 3.27
C THR A 47 -5.52 4.98 3.14
N PHE A 48 -6.67 4.34 2.89
CA PHE A 48 -7.98 4.97 2.89
C PHE A 48 -8.29 5.66 4.23
N CYS A 49 -8.16 4.94 5.36
CA CYS A 49 -8.46 5.50 6.67
C CYS A 49 -7.54 6.67 7.02
N ALA A 50 -6.22 6.49 6.84
CA ALA A 50 -5.24 7.51 7.15
C ALA A 50 -5.43 8.77 6.29
N SER A 51 -5.55 8.59 4.97
CA SER A 51 -5.73 9.72 4.04
C SER A 51 -7.03 10.47 4.29
N SER A 52 -8.14 9.78 4.60
CA SER A 52 -9.43 10.43 4.90
C SER A 52 -9.38 11.27 6.18
N MET A 53 -8.79 10.74 7.27
CA MET A 53 -8.66 11.48 8.53
C MET A 53 -7.74 12.70 8.38
N LEU A 54 -6.62 12.53 7.69
CA LEU A 54 -5.67 13.61 7.44
C LEU A 54 -6.23 14.65 6.47
N ALA A 55 -7.04 14.25 5.49
CA ALA A 55 -7.72 15.17 4.58
C ALA A 55 -8.68 16.09 5.34
N LEU A 56 -9.48 15.52 6.26
CA LEU A 56 -10.39 16.29 7.11
C LEU A 56 -9.63 17.24 8.03
N ALA A 57 -8.54 16.78 8.65
CA ALA A 57 -7.69 17.62 9.47
C ALA A 57 -7.07 18.77 8.65
N ALA A 58 -6.53 18.47 7.46
CA ALA A 58 -5.98 19.46 6.54
C ALA A 58 -7.02 20.50 6.11
N LEU A 59 -8.24 20.06 5.78
CA LEU A 59 -9.35 20.93 5.38
C LEU A 59 -9.73 21.87 6.53
N GLY A 60 -9.89 21.33 7.74
CA GLY A 60 -10.21 22.12 8.93
C GLY A 60 -9.13 23.15 9.26
N LEU A 61 -7.86 22.77 9.16
CA LEU A 61 -6.72 23.68 9.34
C LEU A 61 -6.72 24.77 8.27
N GLY A 62 -6.93 24.43 6.99
CA GLY A 62 -6.99 25.39 5.90
C GLY A 62 -8.10 26.43 6.10
N ILE A 63 -9.33 25.98 6.40
CA ILE A 63 -10.48 26.88 6.66
C ILE A 63 -10.23 27.75 7.90
N GLY A 64 -9.68 27.18 8.98
CA GLY A 64 -9.33 27.93 10.19
C GLY A 64 -8.25 28.98 9.94
N GLN A 65 -7.29 28.70 9.06
CA GLN A 65 -6.24 29.65 8.69
C GLN A 65 -6.74 30.75 7.75
N PHE A 66 -7.70 30.48 6.87
CA PHE A 66 -8.35 31.51 6.04
C PHE A 66 -9.15 32.52 6.87
N SER A 67 -9.74 32.09 7.98
CA SER A 67 -10.56 32.94 8.87
C SER A 67 -9.75 33.67 9.94
N THR A 68 -8.45 33.39 10.07
CA THR A 68 -7.55 34.05 11.01
C THR A 68 -6.54 34.94 10.25
N VAL A 69 -5.94 35.93 10.92
CA VAL A 69 -4.83 36.73 10.36
C VAL A 69 -3.55 35.87 10.38
N CYS A 70 -3.61 34.74 9.69
CA CYS A 70 -2.55 33.79 9.46
C CYS A 70 -2.07 33.93 8.00
N ASP A 71 -0.91 33.37 7.72
CA ASP A 71 -0.28 33.43 6.41
C ASP A 71 -1.12 32.69 5.36
N VAL A 72 -1.59 33.41 4.34
CA VAL A 72 -2.44 32.85 3.27
C VAL A 72 -1.76 31.68 2.57
N SER A 73 -0.43 31.70 2.51
CA SER A 73 0.37 30.60 1.96
C SER A 73 0.17 29.28 2.71
N MET A 74 0.03 29.32 4.04
CA MET A 74 -0.15 28.15 4.90
C MET A 74 -1.57 27.58 4.77
N ALA A 75 -2.56 28.47 4.66
CA ALA A 75 -3.95 28.10 4.42
C ALA A 75 -4.11 27.38 3.07
N ILE A 76 -3.51 27.93 2.00
CA ILE A 76 -3.48 27.31 0.67
C ILE A 76 -2.78 25.96 0.73
N TRP A 77 -1.64 25.88 1.41
CA TRP A 77 -0.90 24.63 1.54
C TRP A 77 -1.75 23.51 2.16
N ASN A 78 -2.46 23.81 3.26
CA ASN A 78 -3.35 22.86 3.93
C ASN A 78 -4.54 22.45 3.05
N LEU A 79 -5.16 23.38 2.31
CA LEU A 79 -6.25 23.04 1.39
C LEU A 79 -5.77 22.16 0.23
N CYS A 80 -4.61 22.46 -0.36
CA CYS A 80 -4.01 21.60 -1.39
C CYS A 80 -3.68 20.21 -0.83
N ASN A 81 -3.12 20.14 0.39
CA ASN A 81 -2.84 18.87 1.05
C ASN A 81 -4.13 18.05 1.28
N ALA A 82 -5.21 18.72 1.71
CA ALA A 82 -6.53 18.10 1.85
C ALA A 82 -7.04 17.52 0.52
N GLY A 83 -6.84 18.26 -0.58
CA GLY A 83 -7.20 17.81 -1.93
C GLY A 83 -6.45 16.54 -2.33
N ILE A 84 -5.12 16.53 -2.20
CA ILE A 84 -4.30 15.36 -2.57
C ILE A 84 -4.68 14.13 -1.72
N LEU A 85 -4.84 14.31 -0.41
CA LEU A 85 -5.26 13.24 0.50
C LEU A 85 -6.68 12.72 0.18
N SER A 86 -7.59 13.60 -0.22
CA SER A 86 -8.94 13.21 -0.64
C SER A 86 -8.91 12.37 -1.93
N ILE A 87 -8.09 12.75 -2.91
CA ILE A 87 -7.92 11.96 -4.14
C ILE A 87 -7.33 10.58 -3.81
N LEU A 88 -6.35 10.51 -2.90
CA LEU A 88 -5.78 9.23 -2.45
C LEU A 88 -6.82 8.34 -1.74
N SER A 89 -7.68 8.94 -0.91
CA SER A 89 -8.81 8.25 -0.29
C SER A 89 -9.77 7.68 -1.33
N VAL A 90 -10.17 8.49 -2.32
CA VAL A 90 -11.04 8.05 -3.43
C VAL A 90 -10.39 6.94 -4.25
N ALA A 91 -9.09 7.05 -4.56
CA ALA A 91 -8.35 6.00 -5.26
C ALA A 91 -8.32 4.69 -4.46
N SER A 92 -8.22 4.77 -3.14
CA SER A 92 -8.24 3.60 -2.25
C SER A 92 -9.62 2.93 -2.21
N VAL A 93 -10.70 3.71 -2.16
CA VAL A 93 -12.08 3.19 -2.29
C VAL A 93 -12.31 2.57 -3.65
N ALA A 94 -11.85 3.23 -4.72
CA ALA A 94 -11.94 2.70 -6.07
C ALA A 94 -11.18 1.37 -6.18
N ALA A 95 -9.98 1.25 -5.63
CA ALA A 95 -9.23 0.00 -5.61
C ALA A 95 -10.03 -1.14 -4.94
N MET A 96 -10.67 -0.87 -3.80
CA MET A 96 -11.54 -1.85 -3.12
C MET A 96 -12.80 -2.22 -3.93
N TYR A 97 -13.32 -1.31 -4.76
CA TYR A 97 -14.52 -1.56 -5.58
C TYR A 97 -14.21 -2.33 -6.88
N TYR A 98 -13.01 -2.15 -7.45
CA TYR A 98 -12.54 -2.84 -8.66
C TYR A 98 -11.73 -4.12 -8.33
N ASP A 99 -12.00 -4.76 -7.19
CA ASP A 99 -11.42 -6.04 -6.76
C ASP A 99 -12.13 -7.18 -7.52
N PRO A 100 -11.48 -8.02 -8.35
CA PRO A 100 -10.10 -8.53 -8.26
C PRO A 100 -8.98 -7.97 -9.17
N PRO A 101 -9.21 -7.26 -10.30
CA PRO A 101 -8.12 -6.92 -11.21
C PRO A 101 -7.05 -6.00 -10.62
N VAL A 102 -7.41 -5.01 -9.79
CA VAL A 102 -6.43 -4.04 -9.24
C VAL A 102 -5.44 -4.72 -8.28
N PHE A 103 -5.93 -5.55 -7.38
CA PHE A 103 -5.08 -6.27 -6.43
C PHE A 103 -4.25 -7.36 -7.11
N THR A 104 -4.79 -8.00 -8.14
CA THR A 104 -4.04 -8.94 -8.98
C THR A 104 -2.90 -8.24 -9.71
N ILE A 105 -3.15 -7.09 -10.32
CA ILE A 105 -2.13 -6.26 -10.97
C ILE A 105 -1.03 -5.86 -9.99
N ILE A 106 -1.39 -5.37 -8.80
CA ILE A 106 -0.41 -4.97 -7.77
C ILE A 106 0.44 -6.19 -7.37
N SER A 107 -0.19 -7.33 -7.07
CA SER A 107 0.51 -8.54 -6.66
C SER A 107 1.46 -9.07 -7.74
N ARG A 108 1.04 -9.06 -9.02
CA ARG A 108 1.82 -9.55 -10.15
C ARG A 108 2.94 -8.61 -10.57
N LEU A 109 2.72 -7.30 -10.53
CA LEU A 109 3.77 -6.35 -10.83
C LEU A 109 4.88 -6.42 -9.79
N VAL A 110 4.50 -6.58 -8.53
CA VAL A 110 5.44 -6.68 -7.41
C VAL A 110 6.25 -7.98 -7.45
N THR A 111 5.69 -9.07 -7.96
CA THR A 111 6.36 -10.39 -8.01
C THR A 111 7.12 -10.63 -9.31
N ASN A 112 6.60 -10.18 -10.46
CA ASN A 112 7.13 -10.53 -11.78
C ASN A 112 7.59 -9.32 -12.62
N ALA A 113 7.40 -8.08 -12.16
CA ALA A 113 7.71 -6.85 -12.90
C ALA A 113 7.11 -6.79 -14.33
N ASP A 114 6.02 -7.53 -14.59
CA ASP A 114 5.42 -7.62 -15.91
C ASP A 114 4.38 -6.51 -16.12
N PHE A 115 4.82 -5.43 -16.77
CA PHE A 115 3.97 -4.30 -17.13
C PHE A 115 3.04 -4.58 -18.32
N ALA A 116 3.31 -5.62 -19.12
CA ALA A 116 2.49 -5.94 -20.29
C ALA A 116 1.12 -6.52 -19.89
N GLU A 117 1.07 -7.23 -18.76
CA GLU A 117 -0.17 -7.78 -18.22
C GLU A 117 -1.06 -6.71 -17.55
N VAL A 118 -0.44 -5.66 -17.00
CA VAL A 118 -1.12 -4.48 -16.42
C VAL A 118 -1.96 -3.74 -17.47
N ALA A 119 -1.50 -3.70 -18.72
CA ALA A 119 -2.23 -3.09 -19.84
C ALA A 119 -3.50 -3.86 -20.23
N GLN A 120 -3.61 -5.15 -19.89
CA GLN A 120 -4.72 -6.01 -20.31
C GLN A 120 -5.97 -5.87 -19.43
N HIS A 121 -5.84 -5.31 -18.22
CA HIS A 121 -6.93 -5.25 -17.23
C HIS A 121 -7.80 -3.97 -17.32
N GLY A 122 -7.59 -3.15 -18.36
CA GLY A 122 -8.40 -1.96 -18.68
C GLY A 122 -7.86 -0.66 -18.08
N SER A 123 -8.20 0.46 -18.73
CA SER A 123 -7.74 1.80 -18.32
C SER A 123 -8.13 2.22 -16.89
N PRO A 124 -9.29 1.85 -16.30
CA PRO A 124 -9.65 2.28 -14.95
C PRO A 124 -8.75 1.68 -13.88
N ALA A 125 -8.43 0.39 -13.98
CA ALA A 125 -7.58 -0.32 -13.03
C ALA A 125 -6.14 0.23 -13.03
N LEU A 126 -5.63 0.55 -14.22
CA LEU A 126 -4.34 1.23 -14.41
C LEU A 126 -4.30 2.59 -13.72
N VAL A 127 -5.31 3.44 -13.91
CA VAL A 127 -5.37 4.77 -13.31
C VAL A 127 -5.40 4.69 -11.78
N ILE A 128 -6.15 3.74 -11.23
CA ILE A 128 -6.21 3.49 -9.79
C ILE A 128 -4.83 3.05 -9.28
N PHE A 129 -4.19 2.11 -9.97
CA PHE A 129 -2.84 1.65 -9.62
C PHE A 129 -1.82 2.80 -9.60
N PHE A 130 -1.75 3.58 -10.68
CA PHE A 130 -0.85 4.73 -10.75
C PHE A 130 -1.18 5.78 -9.70
N SER A 131 -2.45 5.98 -9.36
CA SER A 131 -2.85 6.90 -8.29
C SER A 131 -2.33 6.43 -6.93
N LEU A 132 -2.47 5.15 -6.61
CA LEU A 132 -1.95 4.57 -5.36
C LEU A 132 -0.42 4.60 -5.26
N LEU A 133 0.29 4.64 -6.40
CA LEU A 133 1.75 4.75 -6.43
C LEU A 133 2.25 6.20 -6.40
N LEU A 134 1.67 7.07 -7.23
CA LEU A 134 2.16 8.43 -7.47
C LEU A 134 1.68 9.44 -6.43
N LEU A 135 0.45 9.29 -5.89
CA LEU A 135 -0.08 10.24 -4.91
C LEU A 135 0.70 10.22 -3.59
N PRO A 136 1.12 9.07 -3.02
CA PRO A 136 1.97 9.06 -1.83
C PRO A 136 3.31 9.77 -2.06
N LEU A 137 3.92 9.62 -3.25
CA LEU A 137 5.15 10.33 -3.61
C LEU A 137 4.92 11.84 -3.73
N LEU A 138 3.82 12.23 -4.38
CA LEU A 138 3.42 13.64 -4.47
C LEU A 138 3.16 14.23 -3.07
N LEU A 139 2.53 13.50 -2.16
CA LEU A 139 2.33 13.92 -0.77
C LEU A 139 3.65 14.15 -0.04
N LEU A 140 4.64 13.29 -0.23
CA LEU A 140 5.97 13.49 0.38
C LEU A 140 6.63 14.76 -0.15
N ILE A 141 6.61 14.98 -1.46
CA ILE A 141 7.15 16.20 -2.09
C ILE A 141 6.42 17.43 -1.55
N TRP A 142 5.09 17.38 -1.48
CA TRP A 142 4.25 18.46 -0.97
C TRP A 142 4.51 18.75 0.52
N CYS A 143 4.73 17.71 1.33
CA CYS A 143 5.12 17.83 2.74
C CYS A 143 6.50 18.49 2.90
N MET A 144 7.48 18.14 2.06
CA MET A 144 8.80 18.78 2.09
C MET A 144 8.70 20.27 1.72
N GLN A 145 7.90 20.63 0.72
CA GLN A 145 7.61 22.02 0.39
C GLN A 145 6.90 22.74 1.55
N GLY A 146 5.94 22.08 2.19
CA GLY A 146 5.23 22.60 3.37
C GLY A 146 6.15 22.85 4.55
N TYR A 147 7.10 21.95 4.79
CA TYR A 147 8.11 22.10 5.85
C TYR A 147 8.95 23.36 5.65
N VAL A 148 9.39 23.61 4.41
CA VAL A 148 10.10 24.86 4.06
C VAL A 148 9.21 26.07 4.33
N GLY A 149 7.94 26.05 3.92
CA GLY A 149 6.99 27.14 4.17
C GLY A 149 6.76 27.43 5.66
N ILE A 150 6.71 26.39 6.50
CA ILE A 150 6.56 26.51 7.95
C ILE A 150 7.75 27.20 8.62
N LEU A 151 8.96 26.92 8.16
CA LEU A 151 10.16 27.55 8.71
C LEU A 151 10.16 29.08 8.52
N PHE A 152 9.48 29.57 7.48
CA PHE A 152 9.42 30.99 7.15
C PHE A 152 8.14 31.69 7.61
N SER A 153 7.10 30.97 8.06
CA SER A 153 5.83 31.58 8.48
C SER A 153 5.85 32.07 9.94
N LEU A 154 6.44 33.25 10.14
CA LEU A 154 6.56 33.90 11.45
C LEU A 154 5.22 34.44 11.99
N THR A 155 4.33 34.85 11.08
CA THR A 155 3.06 35.50 11.43
C THR A 155 2.10 34.52 12.10
N CYS A 156 1.89 33.35 11.47
CA CYS A 156 0.95 32.35 11.98
C CYS A 156 1.42 31.69 13.28
N LYS A 157 2.75 31.58 13.45
CA LYS A 157 3.36 31.10 14.70
C LYS A 157 2.99 31.99 15.91
N SER A 158 2.85 33.30 15.71
CA SER A 158 2.54 34.25 16.78
C SER A 158 1.05 34.48 16.98
N THR A 159 0.25 34.49 15.91
CA THR A 159 -1.18 34.87 15.98
C THR A 159 -2.12 33.68 16.16
N ALA A 160 -1.73 32.50 15.67
CA ALA A 160 -2.54 31.29 15.74
C ALA A 160 -1.67 30.03 15.99
N PRO A 161 -1.02 29.93 17.17
CA PRO A 161 -0.05 28.88 17.46
C PRO A 161 -0.64 27.47 17.40
N LEU A 162 -1.94 27.32 17.73
CA LEU A 162 -2.63 26.04 17.66
C LEU A 162 -2.83 25.56 16.20
N LEU A 163 -3.18 26.47 15.28
CA LEU A 163 -3.33 26.15 13.85
C LEU A 163 -1.96 25.86 13.21
N PHE A 164 -0.93 26.60 13.63
CA PHE A 164 0.45 26.34 13.24
C PHE A 164 0.90 24.93 13.69
N ALA A 165 0.75 24.62 14.97
CA ALA A 165 1.11 23.31 15.52
C ALA A 165 0.29 22.17 14.88
N GLY A 166 -0.99 22.41 14.61
CA GLY A 166 -1.85 21.47 13.89
C GLY A 166 -1.34 21.16 12.48
N THR A 167 -0.84 22.17 11.75
CA THR A 167 -0.26 21.96 10.42
C THR A 167 1.05 21.16 10.48
N VAL A 168 1.92 21.48 11.44
CA VAL A 168 3.14 20.69 11.69
C VAL A 168 2.78 19.24 12.01
N GLY A 169 1.80 19.03 12.90
CA GLY A 169 1.30 17.70 13.25
C GLY A 169 0.74 16.95 12.04
N ASN A 170 -0.02 17.63 11.19
CA ASN A 170 -0.60 17.04 9.98
C ASN A 170 0.48 16.60 8.98
N ILE A 171 1.56 17.39 8.82
CA ILE A 171 2.71 17.00 8.00
C ILE A 171 3.39 15.75 8.57
N CYS A 172 3.72 15.77 9.87
CA CYS A 172 4.38 14.64 10.52
C CYS A 172 3.55 13.35 10.41
N LEU A 173 2.24 13.43 10.65
CA LEU A 173 1.33 12.29 10.53
C LEU A 173 1.17 11.82 9.09
N THR A 174 1.18 12.72 8.11
CA THR A 174 1.15 12.36 6.68
C THR A 174 2.40 11.58 6.29
N ILE A 175 3.59 12.07 6.66
CA ILE A 175 4.86 11.37 6.41
C ILE A 175 4.87 10.00 7.11
N ALA A 176 4.43 9.94 8.37
CA ALA A 176 4.36 8.70 9.12
C ALA A 176 3.38 7.69 8.48
N ALA A 177 2.21 8.13 8.03
CA ALA A 177 1.24 7.28 7.37
C ALA A 177 1.80 6.70 6.06
N VAL A 178 2.46 7.51 5.24
CA VAL A 178 3.11 7.04 4.00
C VAL A 178 4.23 6.04 4.32
N ALA A 179 5.06 6.31 5.32
CA ALA A 179 6.13 5.41 5.74
C ALA A 179 5.60 4.06 6.24
N VAL A 180 4.56 4.09 7.10
CA VAL A 180 3.91 2.87 7.61
C VAL A 180 3.27 2.08 6.48
N GLY A 181 2.58 2.74 5.55
CA GLY A 181 2.02 2.08 4.36
C GLY A 181 3.10 1.37 3.52
N GLY A 182 4.23 2.05 3.28
CA GLY A 182 5.38 1.46 2.58
C GLY A 182 5.99 0.26 3.32
N ILE A 183 6.18 0.36 4.63
CA ILE A 183 6.69 -0.74 5.46
C ILE A 183 5.75 -1.94 5.43
N LEU A 184 4.44 -1.72 5.60
CA LEU A 184 3.44 -2.78 5.54
C LEU A 184 3.43 -3.47 4.17
N MET A 185 3.48 -2.69 3.08
CA MET A 185 3.57 -3.24 1.74
C MET A 185 4.82 -4.12 1.59
N THR A 186 5.99 -3.62 2.00
CA THR A 186 7.26 -4.38 1.94
C THR A 186 7.21 -5.64 2.80
N HIS A 187 6.53 -5.59 3.95
CA HIS A 187 6.35 -6.73 4.83
C HIS A 187 5.52 -7.84 4.18
N PHE A 188 4.39 -7.51 3.54
CA PHE A 188 3.56 -8.50 2.84
C PHE A 188 4.26 -9.09 1.62
N ILE A 189 5.11 -8.31 0.94
CA ILE A 189 5.99 -8.80 -0.13
C ILE A 189 7.00 -9.82 0.40
N GLY A 190 7.63 -9.55 1.53
CA GLY A 190 8.54 -10.49 2.19
C GLY A 190 7.87 -11.78 2.60
N LEU A 191 6.69 -11.70 3.21
CA LEU A 191 5.89 -12.87 3.57
C LEU A 191 5.52 -13.73 2.34
N SER A 192 5.14 -13.10 1.24
CA SER A 192 4.81 -13.81 -0.01
C SER A 192 6.04 -14.47 -0.65
N SER A 193 7.20 -13.82 -0.59
CA SER A 193 8.45 -14.34 -1.18
C SER A 193 9.22 -15.30 -0.25
N GLY A 194 8.74 -15.54 0.98
CA GLY A 194 9.45 -16.32 2.00
C GLY A 194 10.74 -15.66 2.49
N LYS A 195 10.94 -14.37 2.20
CA LYS A 195 12.14 -13.59 2.50
C LYS A 195 11.92 -12.69 3.70
N SER A 196 13.00 -12.45 4.45
CA SER A 196 13.02 -11.43 5.49
C SER A 196 12.78 -10.04 4.89
N VAL A 197 12.13 -9.12 5.62
CA VAL A 197 11.95 -7.71 5.21
C VAL A 197 13.29 -7.07 4.82
N TYR A 198 14.35 -7.42 5.54
CA TYR A 198 15.71 -6.96 5.24
C TYR A 198 16.21 -7.47 3.89
N GLU A 199 15.95 -8.74 3.56
CA GLU A 199 16.35 -9.31 2.28
C GLU A 199 15.59 -8.68 1.12
N VAL A 200 14.28 -8.44 1.26
CA VAL A 200 13.48 -7.77 0.21
C VAL A 200 13.99 -6.35 -0.06
N VAL A 201 14.26 -5.58 1.01
CA VAL A 201 14.80 -4.22 0.87
C VAL A 201 16.18 -4.26 0.22
N VAL A 202 17.08 -5.14 0.68
CA VAL A 202 18.44 -5.24 0.11
C VAL A 202 18.41 -5.72 -1.34
N THR A 203 17.58 -6.71 -1.72
CA THR A 203 17.49 -7.17 -3.12
C THR A 203 16.82 -6.19 -4.05
N ASN A 204 15.89 -5.34 -3.56
CA ASN A 204 15.26 -4.32 -4.40
C ASN A 204 16.10 -3.04 -4.52
N PHE A 205 16.98 -2.75 -3.55
CA PHE A 205 17.91 -1.60 -3.61
C PHE A 205 19.29 -1.96 -4.17
N ALA A 206 19.70 -3.23 -4.10
CA ALA A 206 20.80 -3.73 -4.89
C ALA A 206 20.27 -3.84 -6.33
N CYS A 207 20.43 -2.76 -7.11
CA CYS A 207 20.51 -2.93 -8.55
C CYS A 207 21.58 -4.00 -8.80
N ASP A 208 21.18 -5.16 -9.32
CA ASP A 208 22.14 -6.15 -9.81
C ASP A 208 23.13 -5.39 -10.71
N PRO A 209 24.44 -5.44 -10.43
CA PRO A 209 25.42 -4.90 -11.35
C PRO A 209 25.35 -5.74 -12.63
N LEU A 210 24.76 -5.15 -13.68
CA LEU A 210 24.89 -5.60 -15.07
C LEU A 210 26.37 -5.67 -15.49
#